data_AF-A0A345RCQ6-F1
#
_entry.id   AF-A0A345RCQ6-F1
#
_cell.length_a   1.000
_cell.length_b   1.000
_cell.length_c   1.000
_cell.angle_alpha   90.00
_cell.angle_beta   90.00
_cell.angle_gamma   90.00
#
_symmetry.space_group_name_H-M   'P 1'
#
loop_
_entity.id
_entity.type
_entity.pdbx_description
1 polymer ?
#
loop_
_entity_poly.entity_id
_entity_poly.type
_entity_poly.pdbx_seq_one_letter_code
_entity_poly.pdbx_strand_id
1 'polypeptide(L)'
;MRMILGVLAAGVLATGVAAAKPPLRDVAVVDDGILALVLANEIQETCPDIKPRLLKAYNFLMSLNSHAESLGYTYEEIREYRKSDAEKERMRARGEAYARSNGADPAKPETLCPLGLAEIEKGSPIGVLLRSR
;
A
#
# COMPACT_ATOMS: atom_id res chain seq x y z
N MET A 1 -44.67 -24.19 51.44
CA MET A 1 -43.64 -25.24 51.34
C MET A 1 -43.30 -25.42 49.87
N ARG A 2 -42.01 -25.28 49.52
CA ARG A 2 -41.36 -25.49 48.20
C ARG A 2 -41.45 -24.36 47.16
N MET A 3 -40.54 -23.41 47.35
CA MET A 3 -39.80 -22.67 46.30
C MET A 3 -39.31 -23.60 45.19
N ILE A 4 -39.47 -23.20 43.93
CA ILE A 4 -38.46 -23.41 42.88
C ILE A 4 -38.44 -22.15 42.00
N LEU A 5 -37.42 -21.31 42.22
CA LEU A 5 -37.00 -20.26 41.30
C LEU A 5 -36.44 -20.92 40.04
N GLY A 6 -37.13 -20.77 38.91
CA GLY A 6 -36.58 -21.06 37.58
C GLY A 6 -36.05 -19.77 36.95
N VAL A 7 -34.82 -19.38 37.27
CA VAL A 7 -34.12 -18.31 36.55
C VAL A 7 -33.62 -18.89 35.23
N LEU A 8 -34.41 -18.74 34.16
CA LEU A 8 -33.93 -18.90 32.79
C LEU A 8 -33.14 -17.64 32.43
N ALA A 9 -31.82 -17.74 32.54
CA ALA A 9 -30.89 -16.73 32.08
C ALA A 9 -31.06 -16.54 30.56
N ALA A 10 -31.64 -15.41 30.16
CA ALA A 10 -31.61 -14.93 28.78
C ALA A 10 -30.14 -14.61 28.44
N GLY A 11 -29.49 -15.52 27.73
CA GLY A 11 -28.17 -15.28 27.15
C GLY A 11 -28.28 -14.13 26.15
N VAL A 12 -27.79 -12.96 26.55
CA VAL A 12 -27.55 -11.85 25.63
C VAL A 12 -26.42 -12.31 24.71
N LEU A 13 -26.79 -12.81 23.53
CA LEU A 13 -25.86 -12.93 22.42
C LEU A 13 -25.43 -11.50 22.07
N ALA A 14 -24.28 -11.08 22.59
CA ALA A 14 -23.57 -9.93 22.08
C ALA A 14 -23.18 -10.26 20.63
N THR A 15 -24.05 -9.94 19.68
CA THR A 15 -23.70 -9.85 18.27
C THR A 15 -22.71 -8.70 18.15
N GLY A 16 -21.42 -9.00 18.35
CA GLY A 16 -20.36 -8.08 17.99
C GLY A 16 -20.55 -7.73 16.52
N VAL A 17 -20.91 -6.48 16.25
CA VAL A 17 -20.95 -5.95 14.89
C VAL A 17 -19.50 -6.02 14.42
N ALA A 18 -19.18 -7.02 13.58
CA ALA A 18 -17.91 -7.04 12.89
C ALA A 18 -17.90 -5.78 12.01
N ALA A 19 -17.22 -4.73 12.48
CA ALA A 19 -16.99 -3.55 11.68
C ALA A 19 -16.31 -4.02 10.40
N ALA A 20 -16.97 -3.82 9.26
CA ALA A 20 -16.41 -4.20 7.98
C ALA A 20 -15.09 -3.43 7.83
N LYS A 21 -13.98 -4.17 7.66
CA LYS A 21 -12.69 -3.57 7.34
C LYS A 21 -12.87 -2.71 6.09
N PRO A 22 -12.29 -1.50 6.03
CA PRO A 22 -12.34 -0.73 4.80
C PRO A 22 -11.66 -1.52 3.66
N PRO A 23 -11.94 -1.22 2.39
CA PRO A 23 -11.11 -1.68 1.29
C PRO A 23 -9.63 -1.33 1.50
N LEU A 24 -8.69 -2.18 1.08
CA LEU A 24 -7.23 -1.90 1.23
C LEU A 24 -6.78 -0.59 0.57
N ARG A 25 -7.48 -0.14 -0.48
CA ARG A 25 -7.26 1.17 -1.12
C ARG A 25 -7.55 2.37 -0.21
N ASP A 26 -8.39 2.19 0.81
CA ASP A 26 -8.78 3.25 1.74
C ASP A 26 -7.87 3.28 2.99
N VAL A 27 -6.92 2.33 3.08
CA VAL A 27 -5.87 2.33 4.09
C VAL A 27 -4.68 3.12 3.54
N ALA A 28 -4.66 4.44 3.79
CA ALA A 28 -3.69 5.37 3.19
C ALA A 28 -2.22 4.89 3.33
N VAL A 29 -1.82 4.35 4.49
CA VAL A 29 -0.47 3.82 4.72
C VAL A 29 -0.12 2.72 3.71
N VAL A 30 -1.07 1.83 3.41
CA VAL A 30 -0.89 0.75 2.43
C VAL A 30 -0.96 1.31 1.01
N ASP A 31 -1.98 2.13 0.71
CA ASP A 31 -2.24 2.59 -0.64
C ASP A 31 -1.16 3.56 -1.17
N ASP A 32 -0.69 4.48 -0.33
CA ASP A 32 0.39 5.41 -0.66
C ASP A 32 1.75 4.71 -0.62
N GLY A 33 1.92 3.73 0.26
CA GLY A 33 3.13 2.91 0.30
C GLY A 33 3.29 2.08 -0.98
N ILE A 34 2.22 1.45 -1.46
CA ILE A 34 2.25 0.72 -2.73
C ILE A 34 2.55 1.66 -3.90
N LEU A 35 1.93 2.86 -3.92
CA LEU A 35 2.23 3.88 -4.92
C LEU A 35 3.73 4.23 -4.94
N ALA A 36 4.32 4.48 -3.76
CA ALA A 36 5.74 4.80 -3.66
C ALA A 36 6.63 3.65 -4.16
N LEU A 37 6.30 2.40 -3.82
CA LEU A 37 7.03 1.23 -4.27
C LEU A 37 6.94 1.05 -5.80
N VAL A 38 5.76 1.23 -6.38
CA VAL A 38 5.54 1.11 -7.83
C VAL A 38 6.28 2.21 -8.59
N LEU A 39 6.23 3.46 -8.12
CA LEU A 39 6.97 4.57 -8.72
C LEU A 39 8.49 4.36 -8.62
N ALA A 40 8.99 3.91 -7.47
CA ALA A 40 10.40 3.56 -7.34
C ALA A 40 10.81 2.45 -8.32
N ASN A 41 9.97 1.44 -8.52
CA ASN A 41 10.22 0.38 -9.49
C ASN A 41 10.26 0.91 -10.94
N GLU A 42 9.28 1.74 -11.32
CA GLU A 42 9.22 2.31 -12.67
C GLU A 42 10.45 3.19 -12.97
N ILE A 43 10.84 4.02 -12.01
CA ILE A 43 12.01 4.90 -12.12
C ILE A 43 13.29 4.08 -12.30
N GLN A 44 13.50 3.03 -11.51
CA GLN A 44 14.75 2.25 -11.60
C GLN A 44 14.83 1.36 -12.86
N GLU A 45 13.69 0.88 -13.38
CA GLU A 45 13.65 0.18 -14.68
C GLU A 45 13.96 1.15 -15.83
N THR A 46 13.50 2.40 -15.71
CA THR A 46 13.66 3.43 -16.74
C THR A 46 15.05 4.06 -16.75
N CYS A 47 15.65 4.28 -15.57
CA CYS A 47 16.81 5.16 -15.40
C CYS A 47 18.10 4.38 -15.11
N PRO A 48 19.06 4.32 -16.06
CA PRO A 48 20.28 3.51 -15.91
C PRO A 48 21.17 3.90 -14.71
N ASP A 49 21.13 5.18 -14.32
CA ASP A 49 21.93 5.77 -13.25
C ASP A 49 21.24 5.78 -11.88
N ILE A 50 20.02 5.25 -11.79
CA ILE A 50 19.31 5.05 -10.54
C ILE A 50 19.23 3.55 -10.25
N LYS A 51 19.51 3.17 -9.00
CA LYS A 51 19.44 1.77 -8.56
C LYS A 51 18.51 1.60 -7.37
N PRO A 52 17.79 0.47 -7.29
CA PRO A 52 16.98 0.17 -6.12
C PRO A 52 17.87 -0.17 -4.92
N ARG A 53 17.42 0.23 -3.74
CA ARG A 53 17.93 -0.26 -2.45
C ARG A 53 17.12 -1.50 -2.08
N LEU A 54 17.45 -2.64 -2.67
CA LEU A 54 16.67 -3.89 -2.56
C LEU A 54 16.27 -4.26 -1.13
N LEU A 55 17.19 -4.17 -0.17
CA LEU A 55 16.89 -4.46 1.24
C LEU A 55 15.84 -3.49 1.82
N LYS A 56 15.90 -2.21 1.45
CA LYS A 56 14.90 -1.22 1.87
C LYS A 56 13.55 -1.45 1.20
N ALA A 57 13.53 -1.75 -0.10
CA ALA A 57 12.30 -2.06 -0.83
C ALA A 57 11.60 -3.31 -0.27
N TYR A 58 12.37 -4.37 0.03
CA TYR A 58 11.85 -5.57 0.67
C TYR A 58 11.29 -5.28 2.06
N ASN A 59 12.05 -4.61 2.93
CA ASN A 59 11.59 -4.26 4.27
C ASN A 59 10.35 -3.35 4.24
N PHE A 60 10.29 -2.42 3.29
CA PHE A 60 9.14 -1.55 3.10
C PHE A 60 7.90 -2.36 2.69
N LEU A 61 8.01 -3.23 1.69
CA LEU A 61 6.92 -4.14 1.31
C LEU A 61 6.43 -5.00 2.49
N MET A 62 7.35 -5.56 3.28
CA MET A 62 7.01 -6.33 4.47
C MET A 62 6.31 -5.48 5.53
N SER A 63 6.69 -4.21 5.70
CA SER A 63 6.01 -3.30 6.62
C SER A 63 4.58 -2.98 6.19
N LEU A 64 4.32 -2.87 4.89
CA LEU A 64 2.95 -2.66 4.37
C LEU A 64 2.08 -3.89 4.60
N ASN A 65 2.61 -5.09 4.34
CA ASN A 65 1.91 -6.34 4.62
C ASN A 65 1.62 -6.49 6.11
N SER A 66 2.62 -6.26 6.97
CA SER A 66 2.46 -6.34 8.42
C SER A 66 1.44 -5.33 8.94
N HIS A 67 1.40 -4.12 8.37
CA HIS A 67 0.39 -3.13 8.73
C HIS A 67 -1.02 -3.59 8.33
N ALA A 68 -1.21 -4.11 7.11
CA ALA A 68 -2.48 -4.68 6.71
C ALA A 68 -2.90 -5.86 7.62
N GLU A 69 -1.99 -6.79 7.90
CA GLU A 69 -2.27 -7.91 8.81
C GLU A 69 -2.67 -7.42 10.21
N SER A 70 -2.04 -6.35 10.72
CA SER A 70 -2.39 -5.74 12.02
C SER A 70 -3.80 -5.13 12.06
N LEU A 71 -4.36 -4.78 10.89
CA LEU A 71 -5.73 -4.30 10.73
C LEU A 71 -6.73 -5.46 10.51
N GLY A 72 -6.26 -6.71 10.55
CA GLY A 72 -7.07 -7.91 10.40
C GLY A 72 -7.30 -8.34 8.95
N TYR A 73 -6.52 -7.83 7.99
CA TYR A 73 -6.56 -8.35 6.62
C TYR A 73 -5.86 -9.72 6.53
N THR A 74 -6.46 -10.64 5.79
CA THR A 74 -5.85 -11.95 5.52
C THR A 74 -4.87 -11.88 4.35
N TYR A 75 -4.01 -12.87 4.26
CA TYR A 75 -3.10 -13.01 3.13
C TYR A 75 -3.86 -13.13 1.79
N GLU A 76 -4.99 -13.83 1.78
CA GLU A 76 -5.88 -13.97 0.63
C GLU A 76 -6.45 -12.62 0.20
N GLU A 77 -6.95 -11.80 1.13
CA GLU A 77 -7.48 -10.47 0.82
C GLU A 77 -6.39 -9.54 0.24
N ILE A 78 -5.19 -9.56 0.81
CA ILE A 78 -4.03 -8.81 0.28
C ILE A 78 -3.64 -9.31 -1.11
N ARG A 79 -3.67 -10.64 -1.32
CA ARG A 79 -3.36 -11.26 -2.62
C ARG A 79 -4.41 -10.89 -3.67
N GLU A 80 -5.70 -10.91 -3.33
CA GLU A 80 -6.80 -10.51 -4.20
C GLU A 80 -6.68 -9.05 -4.61
N TYR A 81 -6.42 -8.17 -3.64
CA TYR A 81 -6.15 -6.76 -3.91
C TYR A 81 -4.99 -6.56 -4.90
N ARG A 82 -3.85 -7.24 -4.68
CA ARG A 82 -2.69 -7.18 -5.58
C ARG A 82 -2.98 -7.74 -6.98
N LYS A 83 -3.84 -8.75 -7.08
CA LYS A 83 -4.18 -9.40 -8.35
C LYS A 83 -5.25 -8.66 -9.15
N SER A 84 -6.06 -7.84 -8.50
CA SER A 84 -7.14 -7.06 -9.12
C SER A 84 -6.62 -6.16 -10.23
N ASP A 85 -7.13 -6.37 -11.45
CA ASP A 85 -6.78 -5.53 -12.59
C ASP A 85 -7.31 -4.10 -12.44
N ALA A 86 -8.48 -3.94 -11.81
CA ALA A 86 -9.02 -2.63 -11.46
C ALA A 86 -8.08 -1.85 -10.52
N GLU A 87 -7.44 -2.53 -9.55
CA GLU A 87 -6.49 -1.86 -8.66
C GLU A 87 -5.16 -1.54 -9.34
N LYS A 88 -4.69 -2.41 -10.24
CA LYS A 88 -3.51 -2.11 -11.05
C LYS A 88 -3.74 -0.92 -11.97
N GLU A 89 -4.91 -0.84 -12.61
CA GLU A 89 -5.27 0.28 -13.47
C GLU A 89 -5.38 1.59 -12.68
N ARG A 90 -6.08 1.55 -11.53
CA ARG A 90 -6.13 2.71 -10.61
C ARG A 90 -4.74 3.13 -10.17
N MET A 91 -3.88 2.18 -9.80
CA MET A 91 -2.52 2.48 -9.32
C MET A 91 -1.65 3.06 -10.44
N ARG A 92 -1.80 2.58 -11.69
CA ARG A 92 -1.17 3.19 -12.87
C ARG A 92 -1.63 4.64 -13.04
N ALA A 93 -2.94 4.89 -13.03
CA ALA A 93 -3.48 6.25 -13.16
C ALA A 93 -2.98 7.19 -12.05
N ARG A 94 -2.87 6.70 -10.80
CA ARG A 94 -2.27 7.45 -9.68
C ARG A 94 -0.79 7.75 -9.91
N GLY A 95 -0.01 6.76 -10.34
CA GLY A 95 1.41 6.95 -10.65
C GLY A 95 1.63 7.96 -11.77
N GLU A 96 0.83 7.88 -12.83
CA GLU A 96 0.89 8.84 -13.92
C GLU A 96 0.50 10.25 -13.49
N ALA A 97 -0.55 10.39 -12.67
CA ALA A 97 -0.94 11.68 -12.10
C ALA A 97 0.17 12.27 -11.21
N TYR A 98 0.83 11.42 -10.40
CA TYR A 98 1.96 11.82 -9.57
C TYR A 98 3.15 12.30 -10.41
N ALA A 99 3.51 11.56 -11.46
CA ALA A 99 4.59 11.95 -12.35
C ALA A 99 4.29 13.31 -13.01
N ARG A 100 3.09 13.50 -13.56
CA ARG A 100 2.66 14.77 -14.18
C ARG A 100 2.68 15.93 -13.20
N SER A 101 2.20 15.74 -11.97
CA SER A 101 2.21 16.80 -10.95
C SER A 101 3.62 17.19 -10.50
N ASN A 102 4.60 16.31 -10.70
CA ASN A 102 6.01 16.57 -10.45
C ASN A 102 6.81 16.90 -11.73
N GLY A 103 6.13 17.24 -12.83
CA GLY A 103 6.77 17.71 -14.07
C GLY A 103 7.37 16.61 -14.95
N ALA A 104 7.14 15.34 -14.64
CA ALA A 104 7.48 14.22 -15.50
C ALA A 104 6.30 13.84 -16.41
N ASP A 105 6.60 13.33 -17.60
CA ASP A 105 5.63 12.79 -18.54
C ASP A 105 5.76 11.25 -18.54
N PRO A 106 4.75 10.50 -18.06
CA PRO A 106 4.76 9.03 -18.07
C PRO A 106 4.93 8.41 -19.45
N ALA A 107 4.59 9.15 -20.53
CA ALA A 107 4.79 8.71 -21.90
C ALA A 107 6.23 8.93 -22.40
N LYS A 108 7.05 9.64 -21.63
CA LYS A 108 8.44 10.00 -21.93
C LYS A 108 9.36 9.54 -20.79
N PRO A 109 9.81 8.28 -20.83
CA PRO A 109 10.59 7.66 -19.74
C PRO A 109 11.81 8.49 -19.33
N GLU A 110 12.45 9.22 -20.26
CA GLU A 110 13.58 10.11 -19.98
C GLU A 110 13.27 11.21 -18.96
N THR A 111 12.00 11.60 -18.82
CA THR A 111 11.56 12.61 -17.84
C THR A 111 11.36 12.05 -16.43
N LEU A 112 11.34 10.72 -16.27
CA LEU A 112 11.26 10.06 -14.96
C LEU A 112 12.59 10.10 -14.19
N CYS A 113 13.73 10.24 -14.87
CA CYS A 113 15.02 10.25 -14.21
C CYS A 113 15.28 11.51 -13.36
N PRO A 114 15.00 12.72 -13.87
CA PRO A 114 15.01 13.93 -13.04
C PRO A 114 14.06 13.83 -11.84
N LEU A 115 12.86 13.25 -12.03
CA LEU A 115 11.93 12.98 -10.93
C LEU A 115 12.57 12.05 -9.89
N GLY A 116 13.14 10.93 -10.29
CA GLY A 116 13.80 9.99 -9.40
C GLY A 116 14.94 10.61 -8.59
N LEU A 117 15.77 11.44 -9.22
CA LEU A 117 16.83 12.17 -8.52
C LEU A 117 16.26 13.17 -7.50
N ALA A 118 15.21 13.91 -7.86
CA ALA A 118 14.54 14.81 -6.95
C ALA A 118 13.90 14.08 -5.76
N GLU A 119 13.31 12.90 -5.98
CA GLU A 119 12.77 12.06 -4.90
C GLU A 119 13.88 11.59 -3.94
N ILE A 120 15.03 11.15 -4.49
CA ILE A 120 16.21 10.76 -3.70
C ILE A 120 16.69 11.93 -2.83
N GLU A 121 16.83 13.12 -3.40
CA GLU A 121 17.26 14.33 -2.69
C GLU A 121 16.30 14.72 -1.57
N LYS A 122 14.98 14.64 -1.83
CA LYS A 122 13.93 14.90 -0.84
C LYS A 122 13.91 13.88 0.30
N GLY A 123 14.51 12.70 0.13
CA GLY A 123 14.36 11.58 1.07
C GLY A 123 12.91 11.12 1.21
N SER A 124 12.13 11.23 0.13
CA SER A 124 10.71 10.85 0.13
C SER A 124 10.53 9.34 0.27
N PRO A 125 9.30 8.83 0.50
CA PRO A 125 9.01 7.40 0.45
C PRO A 125 9.49 6.71 -0.85
N ILE A 126 9.50 7.41 -1.99
CA ILE A 126 10.05 6.90 -3.25
C ILE A 126 11.58 6.95 -3.20
N GLY A 127 12.15 8.10 -2.82
CA GLY A 127 13.58 8.35 -2.79
C GLY A 127 14.36 7.45 -1.83
N VAL A 128 13.79 7.12 -0.67
CA VAL A 128 14.44 6.22 0.30
C VAL A 128 14.60 4.81 -0.23
N LEU A 129 13.83 4.41 -1.24
CA LEU A 129 13.92 3.11 -1.92
C LEU A 129 14.97 3.13 -3.04
N LEU A 130 15.49 4.29 -3.40
CA LEU A 130 16.38 4.50 -4.53
C LEU A 130 17.74 5.03 -4.08
N ARG A 131 18.72 4.94 -4.97
CA ARG A 131 20.01 5.63 -4.87
C ARG A 131 20.49 6.01 -6.26
N SER A 132 21.18 7.14 -6.37
CA SER A 132 22.02 7.40 -7.54
C SER A 132 23.18 6.40 -7.55
N ARG A 133 23.67 6.09 -8.75
CA ARG A 133 24.91 5.35 -8.94
C ARG A 133 26.11 6.11 -8.38
#